data_AF-A0A1B6MN52-F1
#
_entry.id   AF-A0A1B6MN52-F1
#
_cell.length_a   1.000
_cell.length_b   1.000
_cell.length_c   1.000
_cell.angle_alpha   90.00
_cell.angle_beta   90.00
_cell.angle_gamma   90.00
#
_symmetry.space_group_name_H-M   'P 1'
#
loop_
_entity.id
_entity.type
_entity.pdbx_description
1 polymer ?
#
loop_
_entity_poly.entity_id
_entity_poly.type
_entity_poly.pdbx_seq_one_letter_code
_entity_poly.pdbx_strand_id
1 'polypeptide(L)'
;MEEFQSSNELQQPLCMQHQQPCSKEQLLLQNINTPSVTRQSSTVTPGLRYRNIGKSGLRVSNVGLGTWVTFGNNVSEEQAEAVVQAAYESGINVFDLSEAHCGIRAELELGHILQKKGWKRSSYIVTTKIYWNSKSEERGLSRKHIIESVRASLARLQLSYIDVVIVHRADPMCPTEEVVRAMHHVIGQGWVMYWGTAKWTPVEVM
;
A
#
# COMPACT_ATOMS: atom_id res chain seq x y z
N MET A 1 -29.59 -43.73 56.03
CA MET A 1 -29.10 -42.33 55.94
C MET A 1 -30.32 -41.46 55.74
N GLU A 2 -30.65 -40.70 56.79
CA GLU A 2 -31.42 -39.44 56.89
C GLU A 2 -32.76 -39.36 56.12
N GLU A 3 -33.95 -39.21 56.70
CA GLU A 3 -34.48 -38.35 57.78
C GLU A 3 -34.40 -36.83 57.56
N PHE A 4 -35.59 -36.22 57.70
CA PHE A 4 -35.93 -34.87 58.14
C PHE A 4 -36.22 -33.70 57.17
N GLN A 5 -37.42 -33.16 57.43
CA GLN A 5 -38.12 -31.98 56.96
C GLN A 5 -37.39 -30.66 57.26
N SER A 6 -37.73 -29.58 56.55
CA SER A 6 -38.06 -28.24 57.11
C SER A 6 -37.97 -27.15 56.01
N SER A 7 -39.06 -26.49 55.61
CA SER A 7 -39.63 -25.21 56.11
C SER A 7 -38.97 -23.92 55.61
N ASN A 8 -39.83 -22.93 55.31
CA ASN A 8 -39.65 -21.46 55.40
C ASN A 8 -38.73 -20.77 54.38
N GLU A 9 -38.88 -19.50 53.99
CA GLU A 9 -39.90 -18.43 54.05
C GLU A 9 -39.31 -17.25 53.23
N LEU A 10 -40.15 -16.38 52.66
CA LEU A 10 -39.94 -14.94 52.38
C LEU A 10 -38.71 -14.43 51.58
N GLN A 11 -38.95 -13.81 50.41
CA GLN A 11 -38.57 -12.41 50.12
C GLN A 11 -39.10 -11.90 48.75
N GLN A 12 -39.99 -10.90 48.78
CA GLN A 12 -40.07 -9.81 47.78
C GLN A 12 -39.16 -8.65 48.26
N PRO A 13 -39.07 -7.49 47.57
CA PRO A 13 -38.68 -7.20 46.18
C PRO A 13 -37.60 -6.08 46.14
N LEU A 14 -36.91 -5.76 45.02
CA LEU A 14 -36.35 -4.39 44.83
C LEU A 14 -35.90 -4.05 43.39
N CYS A 15 -36.54 -3.01 42.88
CA CYS A 15 -35.99 -1.87 42.11
C CYS A 15 -35.50 -2.07 40.68
N MET A 16 -36.34 -1.62 39.75
CA MET A 16 -35.96 -1.15 38.41
C MET A 16 -34.90 -0.04 38.52
N GLN A 17 -33.64 -0.35 38.18
CA GLN A 17 -32.62 0.67 38.00
C GLN A 17 -32.79 1.33 36.62
N HIS A 18 -33.14 2.62 36.66
CA HIS A 18 -33.06 3.57 35.56
C HIS A 18 -31.69 3.48 34.88
N GLN A 19 -31.65 3.04 33.62
CA GLN A 19 -30.52 3.34 32.74
C GLN A 19 -30.64 4.80 32.29
N GLN A 20 -29.78 5.66 32.83
CA GLN A 20 -29.63 7.02 32.29
C GLN A 20 -28.96 6.96 30.91
N PRO A 21 -29.44 7.73 29.91
CA PRO A 21 -28.77 7.81 28.63
C PRO A 21 -27.46 8.59 28.78
N CYS A 22 -26.34 7.92 28.50
CA CYS A 22 -25.02 8.53 28.45
C CYS A 22 -25.01 9.62 27.37
N SER A 23 -24.89 10.89 27.78
CA SER A 23 -24.86 12.01 26.85
C SER A 23 -23.52 12.03 26.09
N LYS A 24 -23.51 12.65 24.90
CA LYS A 24 -22.27 12.82 24.11
C LYS A 24 -21.14 13.50 24.90
N GLU A 25 -21.49 14.31 25.90
CA GLU A 25 -20.55 14.97 26.80
C GLU A 25 -19.86 14.00 27.77
N GLN A 26 -20.54 12.95 28.26
CA GLN A 26 -19.92 11.92 29.10
C GLN A 26 -18.92 11.06 28.33
N LEU A 27 -19.19 10.74 27.06
CA LEU A 27 -18.24 10.06 26.17
C LEU A 27 -17.00 10.93 25.87
N LEU A 28 -17.18 12.25 25.77
CA LEU A 28 -16.07 13.19 25.59
C LEU A 28 -15.20 13.29 26.84
N LEU A 29 -15.81 13.31 28.03
CA LEU A 29 -15.08 13.38 29.31
C LEU A 29 -14.29 12.11 29.63
N GLN A 30 -14.77 10.93 29.21
CA GLN A 30 -14.04 9.66 29.38
C GLN A 30 -12.72 9.61 28.59
N ASN A 31 -12.60 10.36 27.49
CA ASN A 31 -11.38 10.44 26.68
C ASN A 31 -10.32 11.41 27.23
N ILE A 32 -10.66 12.23 28.23
CA ILE A 32 -9.73 13.20 28.82
C ILE A 32 -8.87 12.54 29.92
N ASN A 33 -9.37 11.47 30.54
CA ASN A 33 -8.71 10.80 31.67
C ASN A 33 -8.09 9.44 31.34
N THR A 34 -8.14 8.98 30.10
CA THR A 34 -7.33 7.83 29.66
C THR A 34 -5.87 8.27 29.62
N PRO A 35 -4.92 7.57 30.28
CA PRO A 35 -3.52 7.83 30.05
C PRO A 35 -3.28 7.68 28.56
N SER A 36 -2.85 8.77 27.93
CA SER A 36 -2.52 8.79 26.52
C SER A 36 -1.59 7.60 26.27
N VAL A 37 -2.05 6.62 25.51
CA VAL A 37 -1.13 5.68 24.85
C VAL A 37 -0.17 6.60 24.13
N THR A 38 1.05 6.69 24.62
CA THR A 38 2.10 7.53 24.07
C THR A 38 2.20 7.07 22.63
N ARG A 39 1.61 7.86 21.73
CA ARG A 39 1.74 7.67 20.29
C ARG A 39 3.24 7.75 20.10
N GLN A 40 3.89 6.60 19.89
CA GLN A 40 5.31 6.57 19.60
C GLN A 40 5.48 7.50 18.42
N SER A 41 6.01 8.70 18.70
CA SER A 41 6.41 9.64 17.68
C SER A 41 7.55 8.91 17.00
N SER A 42 7.25 8.19 15.93
CA SER A 42 8.26 7.72 14.99
C SER A 42 9.01 8.98 14.58
N THR A 43 10.17 9.20 15.18
CA THR A 43 11.04 10.32 14.87
C THR A 43 11.41 10.13 13.41
N VAL A 44 10.71 10.86 12.54
CA VAL A 44 10.99 10.88 11.11
C VAL A 44 12.47 11.16 10.96
N THR A 45 13.19 10.31 10.24
CA THR A 45 14.66 10.40 10.10
C THR A 45 15.05 11.84 9.74
N PRO A 46 16.03 12.44 10.43
CA PRO A 46 16.43 13.83 10.17
C PRO A 46 16.68 14.07 8.67
N GLY A 47 16.01 15.08 8.10
CA GLY A 47 16.10 15.43 6.68
C GLY A 47 15.09 14.74 5.75
N LEU A 48 14.36 13.72 6.21
CA LEU A 48 13.25 13.13 5.46
C LEU A 48 12.05 14.09 5.45
N ARG A 49 11.54 14.39 4.26
CA ARG A 49 10.41 15.31 4.05
C ARG A 49 9.40 14.69 3.08
N TYR A 50 8.13 15.00 3.28
CA TYR A 50 7.06 14.55 2.39
C TYR A 50 6.58 15.69 1.50
N ARG A 51 6.54 15.44 0.19
CA ARG A 51 6.13 16.39 -0.84
C ARG A 51 5.14 15.75 -1.81
N ASN A 52 4.35 16.58 -2.46
CA ASN A 52 3.49 16.14 -3.55
C ASN A 52 4.33 15.69 -4.75
N ILE A 53 3.89 14.64 -5.46
CA ILE A 53 4.47 14.29 -6.76
C ILE A 53 3.82 15.17 -7.85
N GLY A 54 4.61 16.11 -8.38
CA GLY A 54 4.11 17.14 -9.30
C GLY A 54 3.00 17.97 -8.65
N LYS A 55 1.92 18.20 -9.40
CA LYS A 55 0.72 18.92 -8.94
C LYS A 55 -0.34 18.01 -8.30
N SER A 56 -0.09 16.71 -8.18
CA SER A 56 -1.06 15.75 -7.65
C SER A 56 -1.22 15.86 -6.12
N GLY A 57 -2.26 15.24 -5.56
CA GLY A 57 -2.46 15.12 -4.12
C GLY A 57 -1.60 14.04 -3.44
N LEU A 58 -0.90 13.19 -4.20
CA LEU A 58 -0.14 12.06 -3.67
C LEU A 58 1.16 12.54 -3.02
N ARG A 59 1.33 12.30 -1.72
CA ARG A 59 2.51 12.71 -0.94
C ARG A 59 3.53 11.58 -0.80
N VAL A 60 4.72 11.80 -1.33
CA VAL A 60 5.85 10.87 -1.28
C VAL A 60 6.96 11.40 -0.37
N SER A 61 7.71 10.51 0.26
CA SER A 61 9.00 10.85 0.87
C SER A 61 9.96 11.38 -0.20
N ASN A 62 10.82 12.33 0.18
CA ASN A 62 11.81 12.92 -0.72
C ASN A 62 12.91 11.94 -1.14
N VAL A 63 13.02 10.80 -0.46
CA VAL A 63 13.83 9.62 -0.79
C VAL A 63 12.90 8.45 -1.01
N GLY A 64 13.17 7.64 -2.04
CA GLY A 64 12.45 6.39 -2.32
C GLY A 64 13.41 5.21 -2.36
N LEU A 65 12.89 3.99 -2.16
CA LEU A 65 13.65 2.76 -2.30
C LEU A 65 13.39 2.16 -3.68
N GLY A 66 14.39 2.23 -4.57
CA GLY A 66 14.37 1.52 -5.84
C GLY A 66 14.82 0.08 -5.66
N THR A 67 14.06 -0.87 -6.20
CA THR A 67 14.24 -2.29 -5.86
C THR A 67 15.20 -3.06 -6.79
N TRP A 68 15.70 -2.41 -7.85
CA TRP A 68 16.61 -3.04 -8.81
C TRP A 68 17.85 -3.66 -8.16
N VAL A 69 18.54 -2.90 -7.31
CA VAL A 69 19.75 -3.40 -6.62
C VAL A 69 19.37 -4.28 -5.43
N THR A 70 18.26 -3.95 -4.74
CA THR A 70 17.83 -4.63 -3.52
C THR A 70 17.42 -6.07 -3.74
N PHE A 71 16.71 -6.38 -4.82
CA PHE A 71 16.32 -7.75 -5.18
C PHE A 71 17.22 -8.33 -6.27
N GLY A 72 18.46 -7.85 -6.36
CA GLY A 72 19.48 -8.38 -7.25
C GLY A 72 19.91 -9.80 -6.86
N ASN A 73 20.55 -10.52 -7.79
CA ASN A 73 20.96 -11.92 -7.59
C ASN A 73 21.93 -12.14 -6.41
N ASN A 74 22.57 -11.09 -5.90
CA ASN A 74 23.56 -11.16 -4.82
C ASN A 74 23.01 -10.78 -3.44
N VAL A 75 21.69 -10.58 -3.31
CA VAL A 75 21.03 -10.23 -2.04
C VAL A 75 20.09 -11.36 -1.64
N SER A 76 20.21 -11.84 -0.40
CA SER A 76 19.31 -12.87 0.14
C SER A 76 17.93 -12.28 0.44
N GLU A 77 16.90 -13.12 0.53
CA GLU A 77 15.54 -12.68 0.86
C GLU A 77 15.49 -11.97 2.22
N GLU A 78 16.26 -12.44 3.21
CA GLU A 78 16.34 -11.84 4.54
C GLU A 78 17.01 -10.47 4.51
N GLN A 79 18.06 -10.31 3.69
CA GLN A 79 18.72 -9.02 3.50
C GLN A 79 17.79 -8.03 2.82
N ALA A 80 17.05 -8.48 1.79
CA ALA A 80 16.10 -7.64 1.09
C ALA A 80 14.95 -7.21 2.01
N GLU A 81 14.41 -8.13 2.83
CA GLU A 81 13.42 -7.81 3.86
C GLU A 81 13.95 -6.79 4.87
N ALA A 82 15.19 -6.97 5.36
CA ALA A 82 15.81 -6.03 6.30
C ALA A 82 15.97 -4.62 5.69
N VAL A 83 16.33 -4.52 4.41
CA VAL A 83 16.44 -3.24 3.70
C VAL A 83 15.07 -2.55 3.56
N VAL A 84 14.03 -3.30 3.14
CA VAL A 84 12.68 -2.76 3.00
C VAL A 84 12.11 -2.33 4.35
N GLN A 85 12.35 -3.11 5.40
CA GLN A 85 11.96 -2.78 6.77
C GLN A 85 12.65 -1.51 7.26
N ALA A 86 13.98 -1.41 7.13
CA ALA A 86 14.73 -0.23 7.54
C ALA A 86 14.28 1.03 6.80
N ALA A 87 13.97 0.92 5.50
CA ALA A 87 13.43 2.02 4.71
C ALA A 87 12.06 2.50 5.25
N TYR A 88 11.13 1.57 5.46
CA TYR A 88 9.80 1.87 5.96
C TYR A 88 9.84 2.49 7.37
N GLU A 89 10.61 1.91 8.29
CA GLU A 89 10.76 2.40 9.65
C GLU A 89 11.44 3.78 9.72
N SER A 90 12.29 4.09 8.74
CA SER A 90 12.89 5.43 8.58
C SER A 90 11.91 6.47 8.03
N GLY A 91 10.70 6.06 7.62
CA GLY A 91 9.66 6.90 7.03
C GLY A 91 9.69 6.99 5.50
N ILE A 92 10.49 6.18 4.81
CA ILE A 92 10.38 6.07 3.35
C ILE A 92 9.04 5.39 3.04
N ASN A 93 8.21 6.05 2.24
CA ASN A 93 6.89 5.54 1.89
C ASN A 93 6.76 5.12 0.44
N VAL A 94 7.79 5.25 -0.40
CA VAL A 94 7.72 4.93 -1.83
C VAL A 94 8.72 3.83 -2.20
N PHE A 95 8.20 2.76 -2.78
CA PHE A 95 8.93 1.58 -3.24
C PHE A 95 8.74 1.44 -4.75
N ASP A 96 9.86 1.49 -5.48
CA ASP A 96 9.86 1.59 -6.94
C ASP A 96 10.42 0.33 -7.60
N LEU A 97 9.59 -0.29 -8.43
CA LEU A 97 9.88 -1.53 -9.14
C LEU A 97 9.91 -1.32 -10.66
N SER A 98 10.32 -2.35 -11.39
CA SER A 98 10.35 -2.36 -12.84
C SER A 98 10.37 -3.80 -13.34
N GLU A 99 9.58 -4.10 -14.37
CA GLU A 99 9.59 -5.44 -14.97
C GLU A 99 10.98 -5.82 -15.55
N ALA A 100 11.75 -4.86 -16.05
CA ALA A 100 13.08 -5.10 -16.63
C ALA A 100 14.19 -5.36 -15.60
N HIS A 101 13.97 -5.03 -14.34
CA HIS A 101 15.02 -5.02 -13.33
C HIS A 101 14.62 -5.95 -12.19
N CYS A 102 15.15 -7.18 -12.21
CA CYS A 102 14.75 -8.28 -11.32
C CYS A 102 13.28 -8.73 -11.46
N GLY A 103 12.49 -8.06 -12.31
CA GLY A 103 11.22 -8.48 -12.89
C GLY A 103 10.25 -9.14 -11.93
N ILE A 104 9.78 -10.32 -12.32
CA ILE A 104 8.81 -11.15 -11.58
C ILE A 104 9.24 -11.37 -10.13
N ARG A 105 10.54 -11.60 -9.88
CA ARG A 105 11.08 -11.91 -8.56
C ARG A 105 10.94 -10.72 -7.61
N ALA A 106 11.33 -9.53 -8.05
CA ALA A 106 11.23 -8.31 -7.24
C ALA A 106 9.79 -8.00 -6.80
N GLU A 107 8.82 -8.18 -7.69
CA GLU A 107 7.40 -7.98 -7.35
C GLU A 107 6.88 -9.04 -6.38
N LEU A 108 7.27 -10.31 -6.55
CA LEU A 108 6.90 -11.39 -5.62
C LEU A 108 7.51 -11.17 -4.22
N GLU A 109 8.81 -10.87 -4.16
CA GLU A 109 9.52 -10.66 -2.90
C GLU A 109 8.96 -9.45 -2.13
N LEU A 110 8.75 -8.31 -2.81
CA LEU A 110 8.12 -7.17 -2.15
C LEU A 110 6.69 -7.50 -1.69
N GLY A 111 5.89 -8.20 -2.51
CA GLY A 111 4.55 -8.64 -2.13
C GLY A 111 4.55 -9.50 -0.86
N HIS A 112 5.46 -10.48 -0.77
CA HIS A 112 5.64 -11.30 0.43
C HIS A 112 6.05 -10.47 1.64
N ILE A 113 7.00 -9.55 1.49
CA ILE A 113 7.45 -8.67 2.59
C ILE A 113 6.28 -7.82 3.09
N LEU A 114 5.54 -7.17 2.20
CA LEU A 114 4.41 -6.31 2.57
C LEU A 114 3.31 -7.09 3.28
N GLN A 115 2.98 -8.30 2.81
CA GLN A 115 2.01 -9.17 3.45
C GLN A 115 2.51 -9.66 4.82
N LYS A 116 3.76 -10.11 4.91
CA LYS A 116 4.40 -10.58 6.15
C LYS A 116 4.46 -9.49 7.22
N LYS A 117 4.78 -8.25 6.84
CA LYS A 117 4.87 -7.12 7.78
C LYS A 117 3.51 -6.58 8.19
N GLY A 118 2.45 -6.83 7.41
CA GLY A 118 1.09 -6.39 7.73
C GLY A 118 0.93 -4.87 7.81
N TRP A 119 1.79 -4.10 7.14
CA TRP A 119 1.68 -2.64 7.10
C TRP A 119 0.39 -2.22 6.41
N LYS A 120 -0.24 -1.15 6.90
CA LYS A 120 -1.48 -0.62 6.31
C LYS A 120 -1.23 -0.24 4.85
N ARG A 121 -2.03 -0.74 3.92
CA ARG A 121 -1.86 -0.44 2.49
C ARG A 121 -1.80 1.06 2.17
N SER A 122 -2.48 1.88 2.96
CA SER A 122 -2.51 3.34 2.83
C SER A 122 -1.25 4.06 3.36
N SER A 123 -0.31 3.37 4.02
CA SER A 123 0.90 3.98 4.57
C SER A 123 2.08 3.98 3.60
N TYR A 124 2.00 3.23 2.50
CA TYR A 124 3.05 3.11 1.50
C TYR A 124 2.51 3.25 0.08
N ILE A 125 3.43 3.54 -0.82
CA ILE A 125 3.25 3.84 -2.23
C ILE A 125 4.10 2.83 -3.00
N VAL A 126 3.46 2.06 -3.88
CA VAL A 126 4.12 1.14 -4.80
C VAL A 126 4.06 1.70 -6.20
N THR A 127 5.21 1.80 -6.84
CA THR A 127 5.33 2.17 -8.25
C THR A 127 5.93 1.03 -9.05
N THR A 128 5.38 0.72 -10.22
CA THR A 128 5.99 -0.26 -11.14
C THR A 128 6.07 0.29 -12.56
N LYS A 129 7.00 -0.23 -13.35
CA LYS A 129 7.25 0.23 -14.73
C LYS A 129 6.87 -0.84 -15.75
N ILE A 130 6.18 -0.41 -16.81
CA ILE A 130 5.72 -1.26 -17.92
C ILE A 130 6.27 -0.80 -19.27
N TYR A 131 6.61 -1.76 -20.13
CA TYR A 131 7.15 -1.67 -21.49
C TYR A 131 7.63 -3.04 -22.02
N TRP A 132 8.38 -3.82 -21.24
CA TRP A 132 8.98 -5.11 -21.63
C TRP A 132 8.18 -6.31 -21.12
N ASN A 133 7.84 -7.26 -22.00
CA ASN A 133 7.31 -8.54 -21.55
C ASN A 133 8.45 -9.43 -21.02
N SER A 134 8.34 -9.90 -19.78
CA SER A 134 9.32 -10.81 -19.18
C SER A 134 9.25 -12.24 -19.73
N LYS A 135 8.19 -12.60 -20.47
CA LYS A 135 7.91 -13.96 -20.96
C LYS A 135 8.04 -14.14 -22.48
N SER A 136 8.25 -13.06 -23.22
CA SER A 136 8.35 -13.08 -24.68
C SER A 136 9.17 -11.88 -25.17
N GLU A 137 9.65 -11.92 -26.40
CA GLU A 137 10.23 -10.73 -27.05
C GLU A 137 9.21 -9.62 -27.34
N GLU A 138 7.92 -9.85 -27.06
CA GLU A 138 6.91 -8.80 -27.12
C GLU A 138 7.29 -7.65 -26.19
N ARG A 139 7.31 -6.43 -26.74
CA ARG A 139 7.55 -5.18 -26.03
C ARG A 139 6.58 -4.18 -26.59
N GLY A 140 6.26 -3.17 -25.79
CA GLY A 140 5.48 -2.03 -26.25
C GLY A 140 4.31 -1.71 -25.34
N LEU A 141 3.47 -0.80 -25.81
CA LEU A 141 2.45 -0.14 -25.02
C LEU A 141 1.04 -0.34 -25.56
N SER A 142 0.82 -1.43 -26.30
CA SER A 142 -0.54 -1.80 -26.72
C SER A 142 -1.45 -1.92 -25.50
N ARG A 143 -2.74 -1.62 -25.70
CA ARG A 143 -3.77 -1.74 -24.65
C ARG A 143 -3.79 -3.12 -24.02
N LYS A 144 -3.60 -4.18 -24.83
CA LYS A 144 -3.50 -5.57 -24.37
C LYS A 144 -2.34 -5.71 -23.38
N HIS A 145 -1.14 -5.30 -23.79
CA HIS A 145 0.05 -5.44 -22.95
C HIS A 145 -0.08 -4.65 -21.65
N ILE A 146 -0.55 -3.40 -21.70
CA ILE A 146 -0.74 -2.58 -20.49
C ILE A 146 -1.68 -3.29 -19.49
N ILE A 147 -2.85 -3.75 -19.95
CA ILE A 147 -3.84 -4.40 -19.08
C ILE A 147 -3.29 -5.71 -18.49
N GLU A 148 -2.66 -6.54 -19.32
CA GLU A 148 -2.11 -7.83 -18.88
C GLU A 148 -0.95 -7.65 -17.90
N SER A 149 -0.04 -6.72 -18.18
CA SER A 149 1.09 -6.40 -17.32
C SER A 149 0.64 -5.87 -15.96
N VAL A 150 -0.32 -4.92 -15.94
CA VAL A 150 -0.87 -4.39 -14.67
C VAL A 150 -1.49 -5.50 -13.83
N ARG A 151 -2.32 -6.35 -14.43
CA ARG A 151 -2.96 -7.46 -13.70
C ARG A 151 -1.95 -8.48 -13.19
N ALA A 152 -0.94 -8.78 -14.00
CA ALA A 152 0.11 -9.72 -13.61
C ALA A 152 0.97 -9.14 -12.46
N SER A 153 1.29 -7.85 -12.49
CA SER A 153 2.01 -7.17 -11.41
C SER A 153 1.20 -7.15 -10.12
N LEU A 154 -0.10 -6.84 -10.17
CA LEU A 154 -0.98 -6.90 -9.00
C LEU A 154 -1.00 -8.29 -8.35
N ALA A 155 -1.09 -9.34 -9.18
CA ALA A 155 -1.06 -10.73 -8.69
C ALA A 155 0.26 -11.07 -8.01
N ARG A 156 1.40 -10.66 -8.57
CA ARG A 156 2.74 -10.90 -7.97
C ARG A 156 2.96 -10.10 -6.69
N LEU A 157 2.56 -8.83 -6.70
CA LEU A 157 2.63 -7.95 -5.53
C LEU A 157 1.61 -8.32 -4.44
N GLN A 158 0.59 -9.12 -4.78
CA GLN A 158 -0.53 -9.47 -3.90
C GLN A 158 -1.27 -8.22 -3.38
N LEU A 159 -1.47 -7.26 -4.28
CA LEU A 159 -2.14 -5.99 -3.98
C LEU A 159 -3.45 -5.88 -4.77
N SER A 160 -4.41 -5.14 -4.22
CA SER A 160 -5.64 -4.77 -4.93
C SER A 160 -5.45 -3.62 -5.91
N TYR A 161 -4.46 -2.74 -5.66
CA TYR A 161 -4.10 -1.64 -6.54
C TYR A 161 -2.62 -1.27 -6.46
N ILE A 162 -2.10 -0.64 -7.52
CA ILE A 162 -0.78 0.00 -7.59
C ILE A 162 -0.96 1.52 -7.52
N ASP A 163 -0.10 2.23 -6.79
CA ASP A 163 -0.26 3.68 -6.65
C ASP A 163 0.11 4.41 -7.94
N VAL A 164 1.25 4.07 -8.56
CA VAL A 164 1.66 4.67 -9.83
C VAL A 164 2.20 3.61 -10.79
N VAL A 165 1.62 3.54 -11.98
CA VAL A 165 2.23 2.78 -13.10
C VAL A 165 2.97 3.76 -14.01
N ILE A 166 4.25 3.48 -14.25
CA ILE A 166 5.11 4.32 -15.07
C ILE A 166 5.34 3.64 -16.41
N VAL A 167 5.06 4.34 -17.51
CA VAL A 167 5.48 3.92 -18.84
C VAL A 167 6.99 4.08 -18.95
N HIS A 168 7.74 2.98 -19.10
CA HIS A 168 9.20 3.03 -18.96
C HIS A 168 9.89 3.78 -20.12
N ARG A 169 9.33 3.71 -21.33
CA ARG A 169 9.84 4.35 -22.54
C ARG A 169 8.68 4.61 -23.49
N ALA A 170 8.78 5.64 -24.34
CA ALA A 170 7.83 5.85 -25.43
C ALA A 170 7.89 4.67 -26.43
N ASP A 171 6.74 4.30 -26.98
CA ASP A 171 6.65 3.26 -27.99
C ASP A 171 6.28 3.89 -29.33
N PRO A 172 7.22 4.01 -30.29
CA PRO A 172 6.96 4.64 -31.57
C PRO A 172 5.96 3.85 -32.43
N MET A 173 5.69 2.58 -32.11
CA MET A 173 4.77 1.72 -32.84
C MET A 173 3.36 1.72 -32.26
N CYS A 174 3.14 2.32 -31.08
CA CYS A 174 1.84 2.41 -30.44
C CYS A 174 1.37 3.87 -30.40
N PRO A 175 0.19 4.19 -30.98
CA PRO A 175 -0.35 5.55 -30.89
C PRO A 175 -0.51 6.00 -29.43
N THR A 176 -0.05 7.21 -29.10
CA THR A 176 -0.15 7.78 -27.74
C THR A 176 -1.59 7.76 -27.22
N GLU A 177 -2.58 7.98 -28.09
CA GLU A 177 -3.99 7.89 -27.72
C GLU A 177 -4.36 6.52 -27.14
N GLU A 178 -3.86 5.42 -27.73
CA GLU A 178 -4.11 4.08 -27.23
C GLU A 178 -3.51 3.89 -25.83
N VAL A 179 -2.26 4.33 -25.64
CA VAL A 179 -1.56 4.29 -24.35
C VAL A 179 -2.34 5.05 -23.29
N VAL A 180 -2.76 6.29 -23.58
CA VAL A 180 -3.52 7.13 -22.65
C VAL A 180 -4.87 6.51 -22.32
N ARG A 181 -5.61 5.97 -23.31
CA ARG A 181 -6.90 5.30 -23.09
C ARG A 181 -6.75 3.99 -22.31
N ALA A 182 -5.66 3.25 -22.50
CA ALA A 182 -5.35 2.06 -21.72
C ALA A 182 -5.03 2.41 -20.26
N MET A 183 -4.20 3.43 -20.02
CA MET A 183 -3.87 3.94 -18.69
C MET A 183 -5.10 4.50 -17.97
N HIS A 184 -5.94 5.27 -18.67
CA HIS A 184 -7.22 5.73 -18.15
C HIS A 184 -8.14 4.56 -17.77
N HIS A 185 -8.18 3.51 -18.59
CA HIS A 185 -8.99 2.32 -18.31
C HIS A 185 -8.55 1.62 -17.02
N VAL A 186 -7.25 1.33 -16.84
CA VAL A 186 -6.79 0.63 -15.62
C VAL A 186 -6.99 1.48 -14.35
N ILE A 187 -6.98 2.81 -14.46
CA ILE A 187 -7.39 3.72 -13.39
C ILE A 187 -8.90 3.61 -13.13
N GLY A 188 -9.72 3.63 -14.19
CA GLY A 188 -11.17 3.48 -14.09
C GLY A 188 -11.62 2.12 -13.50
N GLN A 189 -10.78 1.08 -13.63
CA GLN A 189 -11.00 -0.22 -12.97
C GLN A 189 -10.57 -0.23 -11.49
N GLY A 190 -9.90 0.80 -11.00
CA GLY A 190 -9.37 0.86 -9.64
C GLY A 190 -8.09 0.03 -9.41
N TRP A 191 -7.48 -0.49 -10.48
CA TRP A 191 -6.25 -1.29 -10.41
C TRP A 191 -5.01 -0.40 -10.21
N VAL A 192 -5.10 0.85 -10.62
CA VAL A 192 -4.02 1.84 -10.58
C VAL A 192 -4.59 3.17 -10.11
N MET A 193 -3.89 3.90 -9.24
CA MET A 193 -4.35 5.21 -8.77
C MET A 193 -3.90 6.34 -9.72
N TYR A 194 -2.65 6.30 -10.17
CA TYR A 194 -2.05 7.30 -11.06
C TYR A 194 -1.17 6.61 -12.11
N TRP A 195 -0.85 7.34 -13.17
CA TRP A 195 0.18 6.90 -14.11
C TRP A 195 1.16 8.03 -14.42
N GLY A 196 2.33 7.67 -14.94
CA GLY A 196 3.36 8.61 -15.35
C GLY A 196 4.26 8.05 -16.44
N THR A 197 5.27 8.82 -16.82
CA THR A 197 6.18 8.50 -17.92
C THR A 197 7.64 8.56 -17.46
N ALA A 198 8.48 7.71 -18.04
CA ALA A 198 9.93 7.77 -17.89
C ALA A 198 10.58 7.80 -19.28
N LYS A 199 11.66 8.58 -19.43
CA LYS A 199 12.41 8.71 -20.70
C LYS A 199 11.58 9.20 -21.90
N TRP A 200 10.43 9.85 -21.64
CA TRP A 200 9.68 10.59 -22.64
C TRP A 200 10.27 12.01 -22.74
N THR A 201 10.33 12.54 -23.96
CA THR A 201 10.66 13.93 -24.22
C THR A 201 9.55 14.85 -23.70
N PRO A 202 9.84 16.15 -23.45
CA PRO A 202 8.80 17.10 -23.05
C PRO A 202 7.64 17.17 -24.05
N VAL A 203 7.91 17.00 -25.35
CA VAL A 203 6.88 17.03 -26.41
C VAL A 203 5.99 15.79 -26.37
N GLU A 204 6.52 14.62 -26.02
CA GLU A 204 5.70 13.41 -25.88
C GLU A 204 4.80 13.47 -24.63
N VAL A 205 5.17 14.25 -23.61
CA VAL A 205 4.41 14.39 -22.36
C VAL A 205 3.32 15.46 -22.44
N MET A 206 3.50 16.49 -23.29
CA MET A 206 2.58 17.62 -23.45
C MET A 206 1.51 17.33 -24.52
#